data_AF-A0A1Z5JGV2-F1
#
_entry.id   AF-A0A1Z5JGV2-F1
#
_cell.length_a   1.000
_cell.length_b   1.000
_cell.length_c   1.000
_cell.angle_alpha   90.00
_cell.angle_beta   90.00
_cell.angle_gamma   90.00
#
_symmetry.space_group_name_H-M   'P 1'
#
loop_
_entity.id
_entity.type
_entity.pdbx_description
1 polymer ?
#
loop_
_entity_poly.entity_id
_entity_poly.type
_entity_poly.pdbx_seq_one_letter_code
_entity_poly.pdbx_strand_id
1 'polypeptide(L)'
;MNPLNIQTDRFIVATTENDELAGWAQLKPMKSLMMQDPARYDARPGSYDFEQEIDDAMWDEFERDNSIRIPNGLASLPWTKEYRQMQNAARDREKRREQIRSVREKDRKGLQLYELSSVYVDPAYRRQGIGRELVKRVLKRRLIETSSPSLPSSVFLLTLKTTSRWYQQNFGFELVDSQNIPSSMAFEVAAGNVITKLVGSELCCMRGTFKTIELCKA
;
A
#
# COMPACT_ATOMS: atom_id res chain seq x y z
N MET A 1 -18.54 -17.60 1.84
CA MET A 1 -17.07 -17.83 1.71
C MET A 1 -16.60 -17.16 0.44
N ASN A 2 -15.52 -16.37 0.49
CA ASN A 2 -14.90 -15.73 -0.68
C ASN A 2 -13.65 -16.53 -1.05
N PRO A 3 -13.75 -17.50 -1.98
CA PRO A 3 -12.67 -18.45 -2.28
C PRO A 3 -11.43 -17.80 -2.91
N LEU A 4 -11.55 -16.53 -3.35
CA LEU A 4 -10.49 -15.80 -4.04
C LEU A 4 -9.87 -14.68 -3.21
N ASN A 5 -10.31 -14.52 -1.95
CA ASN A 5 -9.91 -13.41 -1.06
C ASN A 5 -10.01 -12.03 -1.76
N ILE A 6 -11.01 -11.87 -2.64
CA ILE A 6 -11.24 -10.64 -3.38
C ILE A 6 -11.80 -9.61 -2.41
N GLN A 7 -11.04 -8.55 -2.17
CA GLN A 7 -11.47 -7.43 -1.35
C GLN A 7 -12.46 -6.56 -2.15
N THR A 8 -13.77 -6.82 -1.97
CA THR A 8 -14.88 -6.20 -2.71
C THR A 8 -14.98 -4.69 -2.45
N ASP A 9 -14.51 -4.25 -1.29
CA ASP A 9 -14.36 -2.85 -0.92
C ASP A 9 -13.39 -2.09 -1.85
N ARG A 10 -12.54 -2.77 -2.61
CA ARG A 10 -11.60 -2.11 -3.55
C ARG A 10 -12.19 -1.81 -4.92
N PHE A 11 -13.40 -2.30 -5.20
CA PHE A 11 -14.04 -2.15 -6.49
C PHE A 11 -15.06 -1.02 -6.44
N ILE A 12 -15.11 -0.25 -7.52
CA ILE A 12 -16.29 0.53 -7.88
C ILE A 12 -16.89 -0.14 -9.10
N VAL A 13 -18.18 -0.45 -9.01
CA VAL A 13 -18.93 -1.14 -10.05
C VAL A 13 -19.98 -0.18 -10.59
N ALA A 14 -20.19 -0.20 -11.90
CA ALA A 14 -21.29 0.48 -12.57
C ALA A 14 -22.27 -0.59 -13.07
N THR A 15 -23.53 -0.44 -12.70
CA THR A 15 -24.64 -1.30 -13.17
C THR A 15 -25.66 -0.47 -13.94
N THR A 16 -26.44 -1.14 -14.80
CA THR A 16 -27.61 -0.56 -15.47
C THR A 16 -28.82 -0.54 -14.54
N GLU A 17 -29.93 0.04 -15.00
CA GLU A 17 -31.22 0.01 -14.28
C GLU A 17 -31.76 -1.42 -14.08
N ASN A 18 -31.31 -2.37 -14.91
CA ASN A 18 -31.67 -3.78 -14.84
C ASN A 18 -30.66 -4.62 -14.03
N ASP A 19 -29.79 -3.99 -13.24
CA ASP A 19 -28.70 -4.63 -12.49
C ASP A 19 -27.66 -5.36 -13.36
N GLU A 20 -27.57 -5.04 -14.66
CA GLU A 20 -26.53 -5.60 -15.53
C GLU A 20 -25.19 -4.89 -15.30
N LEU A 21 -24.09 -5.64 -15.32
CA LEU A 21 -22.76 -5.09 -15.13
C LEU A 21 -22.29 -4.29 -16.36
N ALA A 22 -22.20 -2.96 -16.23
CA ALA A 22 -21.72 -2.08 -17.29
C ALA A 22 -20.20 -1.86 -17.25
N GLY A 23 -19.58 -1.96 -16.07
CA GLY A 23 -18.14 -1.81 -15.92
C GLY A 23 -17.66 -1.78 -14.48
N TRP A 24 -16.35 -1.79 -14.28
CA TRP A 24 -15.73 -1.73 -12.97
C TRP A 24 -14.34 -1.09 -13.02
N ALA A 25 -13.91 -0.56 -11.88
CA ALA A 25 -12.55 -0.09 -11.68
C ALA A 25 -12.04 -0.46 -10.28
N GLN A 26 -10.73 -0.64 -10.15
CA GLN A 26 -10.09 -1.05 -8.91
C GLN A 26 -8.83 -0.22 -8.62
N LEU A 27 -8.72 0.24 -7.37
CA LEU A 27 -7.47 0.74 -6.80
C LEU A 27 -6.93 -0.27 -5.80
N LYS A 28 -5.69 -0.68 -5.99
CA LYS A 28 -5.03 -1.71 -5.19
C LYS A 28 -3.82 -1.10 -4.48
N PRO A 29 -3.62 -1.35 -3.18
CA PRO A 29 -2.36 -1.00 -2.54
C PRO A 29 -1.24 -1.79 -3.21
N MET A 30 -0.21 -1.10 -3.65
CA MET A 30 0.99 -1.74 -4.15
C MET A 30 1.64 -2.49 -2.99
N LYS A 31 2.08 -3.71 -3.26
CA LYS A 31 2.99 -4.39 -2.33
C LYS A 31 4.27 -3.57 -2.35
N SER A 32 4.55 -2.84 -1.27
CA SER A 32 5.86 -2.20 -1.13
C SER A 32 6.90 -3.29 -1.30
N LEU A 33 7.89 -3.12 -2.18
CA LEU A 33 9.01 -4.07 -2.26
C LEU A 33 9.88 -4.02 -1.00
N MET A 34 9.68 -3.01 -0.14
CA MET A 34 10.17 -3.05 1.25
C MET A 34 9.35 -3.99 2.15
N MET A 35 8.39 -4.72 1.59
CA MET A 35 7.47 -5.63 2.29
C MET A 35 7.38 -7.01 1.61
N GLN A 36 8.52 -7.63 1.28
CA GLN A 36 8.57 -9.06 1.57
C GLN A 36 8.63 -9.16 3.08
N ASP A 37 7.52 -9.56 3.71
CA ASP A 37 7.49 -10.00 5.10
C ASP A 37 8.60 -11.06 5.28
N PRO A 38 9.70 -10.74 5.97
CA PRO A 38 10.83 -11.66 6.11
C PRO A 38 10.49 -12.87 6.96
N ALA A 39 9.34 -12.85 7.67
CA ALA A 39 8.79 -14.03 8.32
C ALA A 39 8.17 -15.04 7.33
N ARG A 40 8.01 -14.69 6.04
CA ARG A 40 7.73 -15.66 4.98
C ARG A 40 9.04 -16.29 4.51
N TYR A 41 9.05 -17.62 4.54
CA TYR A 41 10.18 -18.56 4.35
C TYR A 41 11.12 -18.34 3.15
N ASP A 42 10.92 -17.32 2.29
CA ASP A 42 11.67 -17.07 1.03
C ASP A 42 12.09 -15.59 0.84
N ALA A 43 12.22 -14.78 1.90
CA ALA A 43 12.73 -13.41 1.74
C ALA A 43 14.22 -13.40 1.35
N ARG A 44 14.60 -12.53 0.41
CA ARG A 44 15.99 -12.41 -0.05
C ARG A 44 16.91 -11.89 1.07
N PRO A 45 18.18 -12.32 1.14
CA PRO A 45 19.17 -11.72 2.04
C PRO A 45 19.22 -10.20 1.85
N GLY A 46 19.02 -9.44 2.93
CA GLY A 46 18.96 -7.97 2.92
C GLY A 46 17.56 -7.36 2.89
N SER A 47 16.49 -8.14 3.04
CA SER A 47 15.16 -7.59 3.35
C SER A 47 15.16 -6.97 4.75
N TYR A 48 14.92 -5.67 4.81
CA TYR A 48 14.88 -4.89 6.05
C TYR A 48 13.67 -5.31 6.91
N ASP A 49 13.92 -5.91 8.08
CA ASP A 49 12.87 -6.29 9.03
C ASP A 49 12.73 -5.22 10.12
N PHE A 50 11.64 -4.47 10.05
CA PHE A 50 11.32 -3.43 11.01
C PHE A 50 10.97 -3.99 12.40
N GLU A 51 10.32 -5.16 12.47
CA GLU A 51 10.05 -5.78 13.76
C GLU A 51 11.35 -6.26 14.38
N GLN A 52 12.27 -6.78 13.57
CA GLN A 52 13.61 -7.13 14.01
C GLN A 52 14.39 -5.91 14.49
N GLU A 53 14.36 -4.76 13.81
CA GLU A 53 15.02 -3.55 14.32
C GLU A 53 14.43 -3.07 15.65
N ILE A 54 13.10 -3.11 15.80
CA ILE A 54 12.49 -2.79 17.09
C ILE A 54 12.97 -3.79 18.13
N ASP A 55 12.90 -5.08 17.84
CA ASP A 55 13.30 -6.12 18.77
C ASP A 55 14.79 -6.00 19.14
N ASP A 56 15.68 -5.76 18.19
CA ASP A 56 17.11 -5.52 18.39
C ASP A 56 17.34 -4.26 19.24
N ALA A 57 16.66 -3.15 18.95
CA ALA A 57 16.75 -1.93 19.77
C ALA A 57 16.21 -2.15 21.20
N MET A 58 15.17 -2.97 21.37
CA MET A 58 14.62 -3.35 22.67
C MET A 58 15.55 -4.28 23.43
N TRP A 59 16.29 -5.16 22.74
CA TRP A 59 17.33 -6.00 23.31
C TRP A 59 18.53 -5.17 23.75
N ASP A 60 19.04 -4.28 22.90
CA ASP A 60 20.11 -3.34 23.25
C ASP A 60 19.75 -2.46 24.45
N GLU A 61 18.47 -2.08 24.57
CA GLU A 61 17.99 -1.36 25.73
C GLU A 61 17.99 -2.23 26.99
N PHE A 62 17.50 -3.47 26.88
CA PHE A 62 17.51 -4.42 28.00
C PHE A 62 18.92 -4.71 28.50
N GLU A 63 19.90 -4.86 27.61
CA GLU A 63 21.31 -5.05 27.97
C GLU A 63 21.95 -3.80 28.58
N ARG A 64 21.58 -2.61 28.10
CA ARG A 64 22.05 -1.33 28.67
C ARG A 64 21.43 -1.02 30.03
N ASP A 65 20.25 -1.55 30.30
CA ASP A 65 19.60 -1.45 31.61
C ASP A 65 20.25 -2.39 32.62
N ASN A 66 21.54 -2.15 32.90
CA ASN A 66 22.36 -2.83 33.89
C ASN A 66 21.79 -2.74 35.33
N SER A 67 20.69 -2.00 35.53
CA SER A 67 20.04 -1.82 36.82
C SER A 67 19.09 -2.97 37.19
N ILE A 68 18.67 -3.78 36.22
CA ILE A 68 17.69 -4.87 36.44
C ILE A 68 18.41 -6.22 36.40
N ARG A 69 18.96 -6.65 37.53
CA ARG A 69 19.38 -8.06 37.67
C ARG A 69 18.14 -8.94 37.62
N ILE A 70 18.15 -9.95 36.75
CA ILE A 70 17.09 -10.96 36.71
C ILE A 70 17.03 -11.62 38.09
N PRO A 71 15.92 -11.48 38.83
CA PRO A 71 15.80 -12.04 40.16
C PRO A 71 15.85 -13.57 40.09
N ASN A 72 16.56 -14.18 41.03
CA ASN A 72 16.74 -15.62 41.13
C ASN A 72 16.32 -16.15 42.51
N GLY A 73 16.10 -17.47 42.61
CA GLY A 73 15.70 -18.12 43.87
C GLY A 73 14.37 -17.58 44.41
N LEU A 74 14.35 -17.17 45.68
CA LEU A 74 13.13 -16.62 46.30
C LEU A 74 12.79 -15.20 45.83
N ALA A 75 13.76 -14.45 45.27
CA ALA A 75 13.54 -13.10 44.76
C ALA A 75 12.75 -13.06 43.44
N SER A 76 12.54 -14.22 42.78
CA SER A 76 11.73 -14.33 41.57
C SER A 76 10.23 -14.52 41.88
N LEU A 77 9.85 -14.58 43.16
CA LEU A 77 8.46 -14.82 43.55
C LEU A 77 7.61 -13.55 43.37
N PRO A 78 6.34 -13.67 42.92
CA PRO A 78 5.52 -12.52 42.49
C PRO A 78 5.28 -11.42 43.52
N TRP A 79 5.38 -11.75 44.81
CA TRP A 79 5.17 -10.83 45.92
C TRP A 79 6.43 -10.07 46.34
N THR A 80 7.60 -10.45 45.84
CA THR A 80 8.87 -9.80 46.19
C THR A 80 9.03 -8.47 45.45
N LYS A 81 9.87 -7.61 46.02
CA LYS A 81 10.10 -6.26 45.47
C LYS A 81 10.81 -6.33 44.13
N GLU A 82 11.77 -7.25 44.03
CA GLU A 82 12.63 -7.49 42.87
C GLU A 82 11.80 -7.97 41.68
N TYR A 83 10.90 -8.95 41.88
CA TYR A 83 9.99 -9.39 40.82
C TYR A 83 9.07 -8.26 40.34
N ARG A 84 8.49 -7.48 41.25
CA ARG A 84 7.59 -6.36 40.89
C ARG A 84 8.31 -5.27 40.11
N GLN A 85 9.57 -4.98 40.46
CA GLN A 85 10.41 -4.03 39.73
C GLN A 85 10.69 -4.54 38.31
N MET A 86 11.08 -5.81 38.16
CA MET A 86 11.29 -6.44 36.84
C MET A 86 10.00 -6.43 36.00
N GLN A 87 8.86 -6.75 36.61
CA GLN A 87 7.56 -6.78 35.93
C GLN A 87 7.14 -5.39 35.44
N ASN A 88 7.34 -4.34 36.25
CA ASN A 88 7.05 -2.97 35.85
C ASN A 88 7.96 -2.54 34.68
N ALA A 89 9.26 -2.82 34.75
CA ALA A 89 10.18 -2.53 33.66
C ALA A 89 9.84 -3.30 32.36
N ALA A 90 9.36 -4.55 32.48
CA ALA A 90 8.86 -5.31 31.32
C ALA A 90 7.61 -4.65 30.70
N ARG A 91 6.65 -4.22 31.52
CA ARG A 91 5.46 -3.50 31.05
C ARG A 91 5.78 -2.16 30.41
N ASP A 92 6.75 -1.43 30.95
CA ASP A 92 7.17 -0.14 30.39
C ASP A 92 7.89 -0.31 29.05
N ARG A 93 8.68 -1.38 28.90
CA ARG A 93 9.25 -1.80 27.61
C ARG A 93 8.15 -2.17 26.59
N GLU A 94 7.15 -2.95 27.00
CA GLU A 94 6.03 -3.33 26.14
C GLU A 94 5.23 -2.10 25.68
N LYS A 95 4.92 -1.17 26.58
CA LYS A 95 4.25 0.10 26.21
C LYS A 95 5.06 0.93 25.20
N ARG A 96 6.38 0.98 25.35
CA ARG A 96 7.26 1.70 24.41
C ARG A 96 7.34 1.02 23.06
N ARG A 97 7.40 -0.32 23.03
CA ARG A 97 7.29 -1.10 21.78
C ARG A 97 5.99 -0.76 21.06
N GLU A 98 4.86 -0.77 21.77
CA GLU A 98 3.55 -0.44 21.20
C GLU A 98 3.52 1.01 20.65
N GLN A 99 4.11 1.96 21.38
CA GLN A 99 4.22 3.35 20.93
C GLN A 99 5.05 3.47 19.65
N ILE A 100 6.26 2.89 19.61
CA ILE A 100 7.14 2.91 18.43
C ILE A 100 6.43 2.26 17.24
N ARG A 101 5.79 1.10 17.46
CA ARG A 101 5.00 0.42 16.43
C ARG A 101 3.88 1.32 15.91
N SER A 102 3.11 1.96 16.79
CA SER A 102 1.98 2.81 16.39
C SER A 102 2.40 4.08 15.62
N VAL A 103 3.53 4.69 15.99
CA VAL A 103 4.10 5.87 15.30
C VAL A 103 4.56 5.46 13.90
N ARG A 104 5.33 4.39 13.80
CA ARG A 104 5.83 3.89 12.51
C ARG A 104 4.73 3.31 11.63
N GLU A 105 3.67 2.73 12.20
CA GLU A 105 2.51 2.27 11.43
C GLU A 105 1.75 3.47 10.83
N LYS A 106 1.66 4.59 11.55
CA LYS A 106 1.14 5.85 11.00
C LYS A 106 2.02 6.38 9.87
N ASP A 107 3.34 6.38 10.05
CA ASP A 107 4.29 6.77 8.99
C ASP A 107 4.19 5.85 7.77
N ARG A 108 4.04 4.54 7.99
CA ARG A 108 3.83 3.51 6.95
C ARG A 108 2.55 3.76 6.17
N LYS A 109 1.46 4.13 6.83
CA LYS A 109 0.19 4.49 6.18
C LYS A 109 0.31 5.76 5.32
N GLY A 110 1.22 6.67 5.68
CA GLY A 110 1.52 7.88 4.91
C GLY A 110 2.28 7.64 3.60
N LEU A 111 3.02 6.53 3.49
CA LEU A 111 3.87 6.18 2.32
C LEU A 111 3.28 5.08 1.44
N GLN A 112 2.08 4.60 1.73
CA GLN A 112 1.45 3.53 0.97
C GLN A 112 1.18 3.98 -0.48
N LEU A 113 1.84 3.31 -1.43
CA LEU A 113 1.59 3.50 -2.87
C LEU A 113 0.37 2.68 -3.31
N TYR A 114 -0.30 3.17 -4.35
CA TYR A 114 -1.49 2.57 -4.93
C TYR A 114 -1.34 2.42 -6.43
N GLU A 115 -1.96 1.37 -6.94
CA GLU A 115 -2.04 1.04 -8.35
C GLU A 115 -3.51 1.11 -8.80
N LEU A 116 -3.81 1.89 -9.82
CA LEU A 116 -5.06 1.78 -10.58
C LEU A 116 -4.91 0.61 -11.56
N SER A 117 -5.20 -0.60 -11.08
CA SER A 117 -4.79 -1.86 -11.72
C SER A 117 -5.70 -2.26 -12.87
N SER A 118 -6.99 -1.95 -12.79
CA SER A 118 -7.93 -2.32 -13.84
C SER A 118 -9.09 -1.35 -13.92
N VAL A 119 -9.41 -0.95 -15.15
CA VAL A 119 -10.59 -0.17 -15.52
C VAL A 119 -11.18 -0.86 -16.74
N TYR A 120 -12.40 -1.38 -16.58
CA TYR A 120 -13.10 -2.08 -17.64
C TYR A 120 -14.49 -1.49 -17.83
N VAL A 121 -14.87 -1.33 -19.09
CA VAL A 121 -16.24 -0.97 -19.49
C VAL A 121 -16.63 -1.94 -20.59
N ASP A 122 -17.79 -2.56 -20.40
CA ASP A 122 -18.37 -3.46 -21.38
C ASP A 122 -18.53 -2.73 -22.73
N PRO A 123 -18.14 -3.36 -23.86
CA PRO A 123 -18.21 -2.74 -25.18
C PRO A 123 -19.53 -2.05 -25.52
N ALA A 124 -20.67 -2.61 -25.11
CA ALA A 124 -21.99 -2.05 -25.38
C ALA A 124 -22.22 -0.69 -24.69
N TYR A 125 -21.52 -0.44 -23.59
CA TYR A 125 -21.67 0.78 -22.78
C TYR A 125 -20.47 1.74 -22.90
N ARG A 126 -19.54 1.48 -23.82
CA ARG A 126 -18.40 2.38 -24.07
C ARG A 126 -18.86 3.70 -24.68
N ARG A 127 -18.02 4.72 -24.56
CA ARG A 127 -18.27 6.11 -25.04
C ARG A 127 -19.41 6.85 -24.34
N GLN A 128 -20.03 6.25 -23.32
CA GLN A 128 -21.04 6.89 -22.47
C GLN A 128 -20.44 7.60 -21.23
N GLY A 129 -19.11 7.71 -21.15
CA GLY A 129 -18.42 8.34 -20.01
C GLY A 129 -18.28 7.46 -18.76
N ILE A 130 -18.80 6.23 -18.75
CA ILE A 130 -18.76 5.30 -17.60
C ILE A 130 -17.33 5.10 -17.10
N GLY A 131 -16.38 4.81 -17.98
CA GLY A 131 -14.97 4.60 -17.59
C GLY A 131 -14.36 5.82 -16.90
N ARG A 132 -14.76 7.03 -17.31
CA ARG A 132 -14.32 8.27 -16.68
C ARG A 132 -14.85 8.39 -15.26
N GLU A 133 -16.13 8.09 -15.07
CA GLU A 133 -16.75 8.16 -13.76
C GLU A 133 -16.29 7.05 -12.81
N LEU A 134 -16.02 5.85 -13.33
CA LEU A 134 -15.41 4.77 -12.55
C LEU A 134 -14.06 5.20 -11.96
N VAL A 135 -13.16 5.75 -12.79
CA VAL A 135 -11.84 6.22 -12.32
C VAL A 135 -11.98 7.36 -11.31
N LYS A 136 -12.81 8.38 -11.61
CA LYS A 136 -13.06 9.48 -10.66
C LYS A 136 -13.56 8.98 -9.32
N ARG A 137 -14.55 8.09 -9.30
CA ARG A 137 -15.13 7.56 -8.06
C ARG A 137 -14.11 6.74 -7.26
N VAL A 138 -13.30 5.91 -7.93
CA VAL A 138 -12.23 5.14 -7.29
C VAL A 138 -11.21 6.06 -6.63
N LEU A 139 -10.72 7.08 -7.36
CA LEU A 139 -9.74 8.03 -6.82
C LEU A 139 -10.34 8.89 -5.69
N LYS A 140 -11.58 9.37 -5.86
CA LYS A 140 -12.30 10.18 -4.87
C LYS A 140 -12.57 9.41 -3.58
N ARG A 141 -12.97 8.15 -3.67
CA ARG A 141 -13.17 7.30 -2.49
C ARG A 141 -11.89 7.21 -1.68
N ARG A 142 -10.75 6.98 -2.35
CA ARG A 142 -9.46 6.87 -1.66
C ARG A 142 -9.02 8.19 -1.02
N LEU A 143 -9.29 9.31 -1.68
CA LEU A 143 -9.04 10.63 -1.12
C LEU A 143 -9.77 10.82 0.22
N ILE A 144 -11.05 10.43 0.27
CA ILE A 144 -11.87 10.51 1.49
C ILE A 144 -11.32 9.59 2.58
N GLU A 145 -10.91 8.36 2.24
CA GLU A 145 -10.40 7.39 3.21
C GLU A 145 -9.04 7.78 3.82
N THR A 146 -8.19 8.46 3.06
CA THR A 146 -6.81 8.74 3.49
C THR A 146 -6.66 10.12 4.13
N SER A 147 -7.57 11.07 3.84
CA SER A 147 -7.45 12.49 4.23
C SER A 147 -6.07 13.09 3.96
N SER A 148 -5.33 12.51 3.00
CA SER A 148 -3.92 12.83 2.79
C SER A 148 -3.77 13.76 1.59
N PRO A 149 -3.06 14.90 1.76
CA PRO A 149 -2.78 15.81 0.66
C PRO A 149 -1.80 15.22 -0.37
N SER A 150 -1.08 14.13 -0.03
CA SER A 150 -0.09 13.48 -0.92
C SER A 150 -0.67 12.41 -1.83
N LEU A 151 -1.99 12.18 -1.81
CA LEU A 151 -2.64 11.13 -2.59
C LEU A 151 -2.31 11.12 -4.10
N PRO A 152 -2.27 12.27 -4.82
CA PRO A 152 -2.01 12.23 -6.26
C PRO A 152 -0.67 11.56 -6.57
N SER A 153 0.35 11.97 -5.83
CA SER A 153 1.73 11.49 -5.93
C SER A 153 1.93 10.04 -5.50
N SER A 154 0.94 9.39 -4.88
CA SER A 154 1.02 7.98 -4.44
C SER A 154 0.26 7.00 -5.33
N VAL A 155 -0.46 7.48 -6.36
CA VAL A 155 -1.19 6.62 -7.31
C VAL A 155 -0.42 6.45 -8.61
N PHE A 156 -0.21 5.21 -8.99
CA PHE A 156 0.41 4.78 -10.24
C PHE A 156 -0.55 3.94 -11.07
N LEU A 157 -0.29 3.82 -12.36
CA LEU A 157 -0.99 2.90 -13.25
C LEU A 157 -0.08 2.41 -14.36
N LEU A 158 -0.38 1.23 -14.87
CA LEU A 158 0.19 0.69 -16.10
C LEU A 158 -0.86 0.77 -17.21
N THR A 159 -0.45 1.27 -18.38
CA THR A 159 -1.35 1.46 -19.51
C THR A 159 -0.59 1.36 -20.82
N LEU A 160 -1.32 1.26 -21.93
CA LEU A 160 -0.71 1.35 -23.25
C LEU A 160 -0.41 2.81 -23.57
N LYS A 161 0.68 3.05 -24.29
CA LYS A 161 1.06 4.39 -24.77
C LYS A 161 -0.06 5.05 -25.57
N THR A 162 -0.84 4.26 -26.31
CA THR A 162 -2.01 4.72 -27.08
C THR A 162 -3.15 5.22 -26.19
N THR A 163 -3.31 4.67 -24.98
CA THR A 163 -4.34 5.07 -24.02
C THR A 163 -3.83 6.08 -22.98
N SER A 164 -2.52 6.33 -22.91
CA SER A 164 -1.91 7.25 -21.95
C SER A 164 -2.52 8.66 -22.01
N ARG A 165 -2.74 9.21 -23.22
CA ARG A 165 -3.34 10.53 -23.42
C ARG A 165 -4.71 10.68 -22.76
N TRP A 166 -5.52 9.61 -22.74
CA TRP A 166 -6.82 9.63 -22.06
C TRP A 166 -6.65 9.87 -20.55
N TYR A 167 -5.67 9.23 -19.93
CA TYR A 167 -5.37 9.42 -18.51
C TYR A 167 -4.77 10.79 -18.20
N GLN A 168 -3.88 11.28 -19.07
CA GLN A 168 -3.29 12.62 -18.94
C GLN A 168 -4.36 13.71 -18.96
N GLN A 169 -5.22 13.68 -20.00
CA GLN A 169 -6.19 14.76 -20.24
C GLN A 169 -7.37 14.74 -19.26
N ASN A 170 -7.80 13.56 -18.80
CA ASN A 170 -9.01 13.46 -17.98
C ASN A 170 -8.74 13.41 -16.48
N PHE A 171 -7.54 12.98 -16.06
CA PHE A 171 -7.25 12.82 -14.63
C PHE A 171 -5.86 13.29 -14.23
N GLY A 172 -5.12 14.02 -15.08
CA GLY A 172 -3.82 14.58 -14.72
C GLY A 172 -2.81 13.52 -14.30
N PHE A 173 -2.74 12.40 -15.03
CA PHE A 173 -1.61 11.49 -14.90
C PHE A 173 -0.45 11.96 -15.78
N GLU A 174 0.78 11.69 -15.36
CA GLU A 174 2.00 12.00 -16.10
C GLU A 174 2.81 10.73 -16.34
N LEU A 175 3.58 10.71 -17.44
CA LEU A 175 4.49 9.61 -17.72
C LEU A 175 5.62 9.60 -16.70
N VAL A 176 5.99 8.42 -16.22
CA VAL A 176 7.06 8.23 -15.25
C VAL A 176 8.30 7.75 -15.98
N ASP A 177 9.43 8.43 -15.77
CA ASP A 177 10.72 7.96 -16.26
C ASP A 177 11.07 6.59 -15.67
N SER A 178 11.78 5.76 -16.42
CA SER A 178 12.12 4.39 -16.01
C SER A 178 12.82 4.29 -14.65
N GLN A 179 13.58 5.32 -14.26
CA GLN A 179 14.27 5.41 -12.97
C GLN A 179 13.33 5.68 -11.78
N ASN A 180 12.15 6.23 -12.06
CA ASN A 180 11.15 6.64 -11.06
C ASN A 180 9.96 5.66 -10.97
N ILE A 181 9.96 4.59 -11.77
CA ILE A 181 8.92 3.55 -11.70
C ILE A 181 9.13 2.75 -10.42
N PRO A 182 8.09 2.56 -9.58
CA PRO A 182 8.18 1.69 -8.43
C PRO A 182 8.64 0.30 -8.86
N SER A 183 9.58 -0.27 -8.11
CA SER A 183 10.23 -1.53 -8.48
C SER A 183 9.26 -2.69 -8.68
N SER A 184 8.08 -2.67 -8.05
CA SER A 184 7.05 -3.69 -8.21
C SER A 184 6.36 -3.62 -9.58
N MET A 185 6.28 -2.43 -10.17
CA MET A 185 5.75 -2.20 -11.53
C MET A 185 6.82 -2.32 -12.59
N ALA A 186 8.10 -2.07 -12.27
CA ALA A 186 9.19 -2.15 -13.24
C ALA A 186 9.29 -3.53 -13.90
N PHE A 187 9.07 -4.61 -13.13
CA PHE A 187 9.04 -5.97 -13.67
C PHE A 187 7.86 -6.19 -14.62
N GLU A 188 6.66 -5.69 -14.27
CA GLU A 188 5.47 -5.81 -15.10
C GLU A 188 5.61 -5.04 -16.41
N VAL A 189 6.22 -3.84 -16.39
CA VAL A 189 6.56 -3.08 -17.59
C VAL A 189 7.55 -3.84 -18.47
N ALA A 190 8.60 -4.42 -17.87
CA ALA A 190 9.60 -5.19 -18.61
C ALA A 190 9.01 -6.45 -19.25
N ALA A 191 8.26 -7.25 -18.49
CA ALA A 191 7.62 -8.47 -18.97
C ALA A 191 6.54 -8.15 -20.03
N GLY A 192 5.74 -7.11 -19.77
CA GLY A 192 4.71 -6.65 -20.69
C GLY A 192 5.29 -6.17 -22.02
N ASN A 193 6.39 -5.41 -22.00
CA ASN A 193 7.03 -4.92 -23.23
C ASN A 193 7.59 -6.03 -24.13
N VAL A 194 7.90 -7.21 -23.60
CA VAL A 194 8.27 -8.37 -24.42
C VAL A 194 7.07 -8.85 -25.24
N ILE A 195 5.90 -8.92 -24.62
CA ILE A 195 4.66 -9.39 -25.26
C ILE A 195 4.09 -8.31 -26.19
N THR A 196 4.06 -7.05 -25.77
CA THR A 196 3.42 -5.98 -26.53
C THR A 196 4.20 -5.57 -27.77
N LYS A 197 5.52 -5.78 -27.81
CA LYS A 197 6.34 -5.61 -29.03
C LYS A 197 5.86 -6.48 -30.20
N LEU A 198 5.30 -7.66 -29.93
CA LEU A 198 4.73 -8.54 -30.95
C LEU A 198 3.41 -8.01 -31.53
N VAL A 199 2.71 -7.15 -30.78
CA VAL A 199 1.39 -6.58 -31.13
C VAL A 199 1.49 -5.09 -31.50
N GLY A 200 2.70 -4.54 -31.60
CA GLY A 200 2.94 -3.13 -31.94
C GLY A 200 2.47 -2.13 -30.88
N SER A 201 2.28 -2.56 -29.65
CA SER A 201 1.87 -1.70 -28.53
C SER A 201 3.02 -1.57 -27.52
N GLU A 202 3.10 -0.44 -26.82
CA GLU A 202 4.12 -0.18 -25.80
C GLU A 202 3.42 0.07 -24.46
N LEU A 203 3.83 -0.63 -23.41
CA LEU A 203 3.34 -0.38 -22.05
C LEU A 203 4.15 0.75 -21.42
N CYS A 204 3.45 1.68 -20.77
CA CYS A 204 4.06 2.74 -20.00
C CYS A 204 3.48 2.80 -18.58
N CYS A 205 4.29 3.31 -17.65
CA CYS A 205 3.88 3.63 -16.30
C CYS A 205 3.52 5.11 -16.23
N MET A 206 2.43 5.41 -15.51
CA MET A 206 2.02 6.77 -15.23
C MET A 206 1.80 7.00 -13.74
N ARG A 207 1.95 8.24 -13.29
CA ARG A 207 1.75 8.68 -11.91
C ARG A 207 0.75 9.83 -11.86
N GLY A 208 -0.12 9.85 -10.86
CA GLY A 208 -1.05 10.95 -10.64
C GLY A 208 -0.33 12.25 -10.25
N THR A 209 -0.69 13.36 -10.87
CA THR A 209 -0.28 14.72 -10.48
C THR A 209 -1.49 15.66 -10.29
N PHE A 210 -2.70 15.11 -10.36
CA PHE A 210 -3.97 15.84 -10.27
C PHE A 210 -4.11 16.64 -8.98
N LYS A 211 -4.68 17.84 -9.09
CA LYS A 211 -5.09 18.61 -7.91
C LYS A 211 -6.36 17.98 -7.35
N THR A 212 -6.38 17.76 -6.04
CA THR A 212 -7.53 17.22 -5.29
C THR A 212 -8.88 17.88 -5.65
N ILE A 213 -8.85 19.18 -5.97
CA ILE A 213 -10.02 20.00 -6.35
C ILE A 213 -10.64 19.54 -7.67
N GLU A 214 -9.87 18.99 -8.61
CA GLU A 214 -10.32 18.61 -9.95
C GLU A 214 -11.17 17.33 -9.94
N LEU A 215 -10.92 16.42 -8.98
CA LEU A 215 -11.72 15.20 -8.80
C LEU A 215 -13.10 15.46 -8.18
N CYS A 216 -13.30 16.64 -7.59
CA CYS A 216 -14.54 17.01 -6.90
C CYS A 216 -15.50 17.84 -7.76
N LYS A 217 -15.08 18.33 -8.93
CA LYS A 217 -15.96 19.04 -9.87
C LYS A 217 -16.76 18.01 -10.68
N ALA A 218 -18.07 17.99 -10.44
CA ALA A 218 -19.04 17.16 -11.16
C ALA A 218 -19.18 17.62 -12.62
#